data_AF-A0A158AC19-F1
#
_entry.id   AF-A0A158AC19-F1
#
_cell.length_a   1.000
_cell.length_b   1.000
_cell.length_c   1.000
_cell.angle_alpha   90.00
_cell.angle_beta   90.00
_cell.angle_gamma   90.00
#
_symmetry.space_group_name_H-M   'P 1'
#
loop_
_entity.id
_entity.type
_entity.pdbx_description
1 polymer ?
#
loop_
_entity_poly.entity_id
_entity_poly.type
_entity_poly.pdbx_seq_one_letter_code
_entity_poly.pdbx_strand_id
1 'polypeptide(L)'
;MENGGVGYAYLGVPERLSGVLWDVVHDMQQSLEGKERCPWAQLTSAALSRCVLQFATLCREYGSEDPRPEVSCAEVFHLFSEQLTKDKTAGEWCVPAHMVPVVAGAVAACGQLVVDRLHPE
;
A
#
# COMPACT_ATOMS: atom_id res chain seq x y z
N MET A 1 3.36 -20.11 11.44
CA MET A 1 3.34 -19.01 10.46
C MET A 1 3.83 -17.78 11.19
N GLU A 2 4.96 -17.20 10.76
CA GLU A 2 5.38 -15.91 11.29
C GLU A 2 4.32 -14.88 10.91
N ASN A 3 3.85 -14.12 11.90
CA ASN A 3 2.81 -13.13 11.70
C ASN A 3 3.45 -11.97 10.94
N GLY A 4 3.27 -11.89 9.62
CA GLY A 4 4.00 -10.93 8.76
C GLY A 4 3.79 -9.46 9.16
N GLY A 5 2.71 -9.16 9.89
CA GLY A 5 2.48 -7.87 10.54
C GLY A 5 3.57 -7.44 11.54
N VAL A 6 4.36 -8.37 12.09
CA VAL A 6 5.53 -8.04 12.94
C VAL A 6 6.56 -7.23 12.17
N GLY A 7 6.77 -7.54 10.88
CA GLY A 7 7.67 -6.78 10.03
C GLY A 7 7.20 -5.34 9.84
N TYR A 8 5.90 -5.13 9.66
CA TYR A 8 5.33 -3.79 9.50
C TYR A 8 5.37 -2.99 10.81
N ALA A 9 5.11 -3.64 11.95
CA ALA A 9 5.28 -3.03 13.26
C ALA A 9 6.74 -2.60 13.51
N TYR A 10 7.71 -3.45 13.15
CA TYR A 10 9.13 -3.11 13.24
C TYR A 10 9.52 -1.90 12.38
N LEU A 11 8.87 -1.73 11.22
CA LEU A 11 9.06 -0.56 10.35
C LEU A 11 8.45 0.73 10.92
N GLY A 12 7.64 0.65 11.98
CA GLY A 12 7.02 1.78 12.65
C GLY A 12 5.51 1.94 12.39
N VAL A 13 4.88 0.99 11.71
CA VAL A 13 3.41 0.97 11.57
C VAL A 13 2.78 0.65 12.94
N PRO A 14 1.71 1.35 13.37
CA PRO A 14 1.03 1.04 14.62
C PRO A 14 0.61 -0.43 14.72
N GLU A 15 0.87 -1.08 15.86
CA GLU A 15 0.61 -2.52 16.04
C GLU A 15 -0.84 -2.91 15.74
N ARG A 16 -1.80 -2.05 16.09
CA ARG A 16 -3.23 -2.27 15.79
C ARG A 16 -3.55 -2.36 14.30
N LEU A 17 -2.70 -1.77 13.46
CA LEU A 17 -2.87 -1.68 12.01
C LEU A 17 -1.94 -2.65 11.26
N SER A 18 -0.78 -2.98 11.84
CA SER A 18 0.28 -3.70 11.13
C SER A 18 -0.14 -5.07 10.61
N GLY A 19 -0.94 -5.81 11.38
CA GLY A 19 -1.53 -7.09 10.95
C GLY A 19 -2.49 -6.92 9.77
N VAL A 20 -3.44 -5.99 9.89
CA VAL A 20 -4.43 -5.74 8.83
C VAL A 20 -3.77 -5.24 7.54
N LEU A 21 -2.83 -4.30 7.65
CA LEU A 21 -2.09 -3.79 6.51
C LEU A 21 -1.27 -4.90 5.83
N TRP A 22 -0.63 -5.77 6.61
CA TRP A 22 0.06 -6.94 6.07
C TRP A 22 -0.90 -7.85 5.31
N ASP A 23 -2.02 -8.24 5.92
CA ASP A 23 -2.98 -9.15 5.30
C ASP A 23 -3.55 -8.57 4.00
N VAL A 24 -3.91 -7.28 3.98
CA VAL A 24 -4.42 -6.61 2.77
C VAL A 24 -3.39 -6.59 1.65
N VAL A 25 -2.16 -6.16 1.96
CA VAL A 25 -1.09 -6.09 0.96
C VAL A 25 -0.73 -7.49 0.47
N HIS A 26 -0.69 -8.46 1.37
CA HIS A 26 -0.41 -9.85 1.04
C HIS A 26 -1.48 -10.44 0.12
N ASP A 27 -2.77 -10.25 0.42
CA ASP A 27 -3.88 -10.73 -0.42
C ASP A 27 -3.84 -10.08 -1.81
N MET A 28 -3.57 -8.78 -1.87
CA MET A 28 -3.41 -8.06 -3.14
C MET A 28 -2.24 -8.63 -3.95
N GLN A 29 -1.10 -8.91 -3.32
CA GLN A 29 0.06 -9.51 -3.97
C GLN A 29 -0.20 -10.97 -4.37
N GLN A 30 -0.92 -11.76 -3.57
CA GLN A 30 -1.32 -13.13 -3.91
C GLN A 30 -2.27 -13.17 -5.11
N SER A 31 -3.14 -12.16 -5.27
CA SER A 31 -4.02 -12.05 -6.45
C SER A 31 -3.26 -11.95 -7.78
N LEU A 32 -1.95 -11.66 -7.72
CA LEU A 32 -1.02 -11.57 -8.85
C LEU A 32 -0.28 -12.89 -9.12
N GLU A 33 -0.51 -13.94 -8.32
CA GLU A 33 0.12 -15.25 -8.50
C GLU A 33 -0.09 -15.80 -9.91
N GLY A 34 0.96 -16.40 -10.48
CA GLY A 34 1.01 -16.86 -11.87
C GLY A 34 1.26 -15.75 -12.90
N LYS A 35 1.37 -14.48 -12.47
CA LYS A 35 1.64 -13.31 -13.33
C LYS A 35 2.91 -12.59 -12.94
N GLU A 36 3.80 -13.21 -12.18
CA GLU A 36 5.02 -12.61 -11.61
C GLU A 36 6.01 -12.16 -12.68
N ARG A 37 5.92 -12.70 -13.90
CA ARG A 37 6.73 -12.29 -15.05
C ARG A 37 6.11 -11.15 -15.85
N CYS A 38 4.87 -10.76 -15.55
CA CYS A 38 4.21 -9.65 -16.20
C CYS A 38 4.67 -8.32 -15.57
N PRO A 39 5.14 -7.33 -16.36
CA PRO A 39 5.65 -6.08 -15.81
C PRO A 39 4.64 -5.34 -14.94
N TRP A 40 3.36 -5.32 -15.33
CA TRP A 40 2.31 -4.64 -14.56
C TRP A 40 2.12 -5.26 -13.17
N ALA A 41 2.29 -6.58 -13.01
CA ALA A 41 2.15 -7.27 -11.73
C ALA A 41 3.34 -6.95 -10.82
N GLN A 42 4.56 -6.98 -11.36
CA GLN A 42 5.77 -6.57 -10.64
C GLN A 42 5.70 -5.11 -10.18
N LEU A 43 5.28 -4.21 -11.07
CA LEU A 43 5.11 -2.79 -10.77
C LEU A 43 4.02 -2.54 -9.72
N THR A 44 2.92 -3.29 -9.78
CA THR A 44 1.86 -3.21 -8.76
C THR A 44 2.38 -3.65 -7.40
N SER A 45 3.04 -4.80 -7.31
CA SER A 45 3.62 -5.30 -6.05
C SER A 45 4.66 -4.34 -5.47
N ALA A 46 5.51 -3.76 -6.32
CA ALA A 46 6.48 -2.75 -5.93
C ALA A 46 5.81 -1.44 -5.44
N ALA A 47 4.76 -0.99 -6.13
CA ALA A 47 4.01 0.21 -5.75
C ALA A 47 3.33 0.05 -4.38
N LEU A 48 2.70 -1.10 -4.11
CA LEU A 48 2.12 -1.41 -2.81
C LEU A 48 3.18 -1.38 -1.70
N SER A 49 4.32 -2.04 -1.94
CA SER A 49 5.43 -2.06 -0.98
C SER A 49 5.99 -0.66 -0.69
N ARG A 50 6.07 0.20 -1.72
CA ARG A 50 6.48 1.60 -1.54
C ARG A 50 5.49 2.41 -0.70
N CYS A 51 4.19 2.22 -0.92
CA CYS A 51 3.16 2.90 -0.13
C CYS A 51 3.25 2.51 1.35
N VAL A 52 3.46 1.22 1.65
CA VAL A 52 3.69 0.74 3.03
C VAL A 52 4.92 1.40 3.65
N LEU A 53 6.05 1.44 2.93
CA LEU A 53 7.29 2.03 3.44
C LEU A 53 7.15 3.54 3.69
N GLN A 54 6.46 4.25 2.79
CA GLN A 54 6.19 5.68 2.97
C GLN A 54 5.31 5.91 4.19
N PHE A 55 4.23 5.14 4.34
CA PHE A 55 3.35 5.24 5.49
C PHE A 55 4.09 4.95 6.80
N ALA A 56 4.89 3.87 6.85
CA ALA A 56 5.71 3.53 8.01
C ALA A 56 6.71 4.64 8.36
N THR A 57 7.31 5.29 7.36
CA THR A 57 8.20 6.45 7.55
C THR A 57 7.46 7.60 8.20
N LEU A 58 6.27 7.95 7.71
CA LEU A 58 5.42 8.98 8.28
C LEU A 58 5.04 8.66 9.73
N CYS A 59 4.65 7.42 10.04
CA CYS A 59 4.35 7.02 11.42
C CYS A 59 5.55 7.19 12.37
N ARG A 60 6.78 6.97 11.89
CA ARG A 60 8.00 7.20 12.68
C ARG A 60 8.30 8.67 12.89
N GLU A 61 8.06 9.51 11.89
CA GLU A 61 8.35 10.95 11.95
C GLU A 61 7.34 11.72 12.81
N TYR A 62 6.06 11.38 12.70
CA TYR A 62 4.96 12.12 13.34
C TYR A 62 4.43 11.44 14.61
N GLY A 63 4.86 10.22 14.91
CA GLY A 63 4.41 9.44 16.07
C GLY A 63 3.09 8.70 15.82
N SER A 64 2.77 7.73 16.68
CA SER A 64 1.61 6.85 16.54
C SER A 64 0.34 7.39 17.21
N GLU A 65 0.24 8.70 17.43
CA GLU A 65 -0.88 9.34 18.16
C GLU A 65 -2.12 9.58 17.31
N ASP A 66 -2.06 9.28 16.01
CA ASP A 66 -3.23 9.35 15.15
C ASP A 66 -4.34 8.43 15.69
N PRO A 67 -5.54 8.95 16.01
CA PRO A 67 -6.66 8.13 16.46
C PRO A 67 -7.17 7.17 15.38
N ARG A 68 -6.95 7.46 14.09
CA ARG A 68 -7.45 6.71 12.92
C ARG A 68 -6.34 6.44 11.87
N PRO A 69 -5.29 5.68 12.22
CA PRO A 69 -4.14 5.44 11.36
C PRO A 69 -4.50 4.68 10.08
N GLU A 70 -5.60 3.96 10.06
CA GLU A 70 -6.15 3.31 8.86
C GLU A 70 -6.60 4.32 7.81
N VAL A 71 -7.16 5.46 8.23
CA VAL A 71 -7.58 6.54 7.34
C VAL A 71 -6.34 7.23 6.77
N SER A 72 -5.37 7.57 7.62
CA SER A 72 -4.10 8.14 7.17
C SER A 72 -3.33 7.17 6.25
N CYS A 73 -3.40 5.86 6.51
CA CYS A 73 -2.85 4.84 5.62
C CYS A 73 -3.53 4.89 4.24
N ALA A 74 -4.87 4.89 4.21
CA ALA A 74 -5.63 4.98 2.98
C ALA A 74 -5.34 6.29 2.21
N GLU A 75 -5.19 7.42 2.90
CA GLU A 75 -4.83 8.70 2.30
C GLU A 75 -3.46 8.67 1.65
N VAL A 76 -2.45 8.02 2.26
CA VAL A 76 -1.12 7.84 1.65
C VAL A 76 -1.23 7.04 0.35
N PHE A 77 -1.96 5.93 0.37
CA PHE A 77 -2.16 5.10 -0.83
C PHE A 77 -2.93 5.86 -1.91
N HIS A 78 -3.98 6.60 -1.53
CA HIS A 78 -4.74 7.43 -2.45
C HIS A 78 -3.86 8.51 -3.09
N LEU A 79 -3.04 9.21 -2.30
CA LEU A 79 -2.12 10.22 -2.80
C LEU A 79 -1.16 9.65 -3.85
N PHE A 80 -0.58 8.47 -3.61
CA PHE A 80 0.28 7.82 -4.61
C PHE A 80 -0.47 7.41 -5.88
N SER A 81 -1.70 6.92 -5.73
CA SER A 81 -2.56 6.64 -6.90
C SER A 81 -2.79 7.92 -7.72
N GLU A 82 -3.12 9.04 -7.07
CA GLU A 82 -3.27 10.33 -7.76
C GLU A 82 -1.98 10.78 -8.42
N GLN A 83 -0.85 10.72 -7.72
CA GLN A 83 0.46 11.09 -8.22
C GLN A 83 0.87 10.26 -9.45
N LEU A 84 0.62 8.95 -9.44
CA LEU A 84 0.82 8.08 -10.60
C LEU A 84 0.00 8.54 -11.82
N THR A 85 -1.20 9.07 -11.60
CA THR A 85 -2.09 9.52 -12.70
C THR A 85 -1.83 10.94 -13.18
N LYS A 86 -1.37 11.85 -12.31
CA LYS A 86 -1.38 13.30 -12.55
C LYS A 86 0.01 13.93 -12.66
N ASP A 87 1.08 13.27 -12.20
CA ASP A 87 2.42 13.86 -12.13
C ASP A 87 3.53 12.92 -12.66
N LYS A 88 4.79 13.29 -12.46
CA LYS A 88 6.00 12.59 -12.91
C LYS A 88 6.26 11.27 -12.20
N THR A 89 5.52 10.96 -11.13
CA THR A 89 5.71 9.75 -10.31
C THR A 89 5.67 8.46 -11.15
N ALA A 90 4.78 8.37 -12.15
CA ALA A 90 4.78 7.22 -13.06
C ALA A 90 6.11 7.06 -13.81
N GLY A 91 6.72 8.17 -14.26
CA GLY A 91 8.03 8.18 -14.89
C GLY A 91 9.16 7.81 -13.92
N GLU A 92 9.14 8.38 -12.71
CA GLU A 92 10.12 8.09 -11.65
C GLU A 92 10.07 6.62 -11.19
N TRP A 93 8.89 6.01 -11.28
CA TRP A 93 8.66 4.62 -10.88
C TRP A 93 8.74 3.66 -12.08
N CYS A 94 9.12 4.17 -13.25
CA CYS A 94 9.21 3.41 -14.50
C CYS A 94 7.91 2.68 -14.86
N VAL A 95 6.75 3.22 -14.48
CA VAL A 95 5.42 2.69 -14.83
C VAL A 95 5.05 3.21 -16.22
N PRO A 96 4.95 2.34 -17.24
CA PRO A 96 4.55 2.77 -18.58
C PRO A 96 3.15 3.38 -18.56
N ALA A 97 2.90 4.41 -19.37
CA ALA A 97 1.62 5.14 -19.38
C ALA A 97 0.38 4.23 -19.55
N HIS A 98 0.48 3.18 -20.36
CA HIS A 98 -0.62 2.23 -20.57
C HIS A 98 -0.88 1.29 -19.37
N MET A 99 0.05 1.22 -18.41
CA MET A 99 -0.09 0.43 -17.17
C MET A 99 -0.50 1.29 -15.96
N VAL A 100 -0.36 2.61 -16.05
CA VAL A 100 -0.70 3.55 -14.97
C VAL A 100 -2.10 3.31 -14.39
N PRO A 101 -3.18 3.15 -15.18
CA PRO A 101 -4.52 2.94 -14.62
C PRO A 101 -4.63 1.69 -13.76
N VAL A 102 -3.95 0.60 -14.14
CA VAL A 102 -3.96 -0.67 -13.40
C VAL A 102 -3.19 -0.53 -12.09
N VAL A 103 -1.98 0.04 -12.14
CA VAL A 103 -1.13 0.20 -10.95
C VAL A 103 -1.76 1.19 -9.97
N ALA A 104 -2.21 2.36 -10.45
CA ALA A 104 -2.85 3.37 -9.62
C ALA A 104 -4.15 2.84 -8.99
N GLY A 105 -5.00 2.17 -9.79
CA GLY A 105 -6.24 1.57 -9.29
C GLY A 105 -6.00 0.51 -8.20
N ALA A 106 -5.01 -0.35 -8.38
CA ALA A 106 -4.64 -1.36 -7.37
C ALA A 106 -4.12 -0.72 -6.08
N VAL A 107 -3.31 0.34 -6.17
CA VAL A 107 -2.82 1.09 -5.01
C VAL A 107 -3.99 1.74 -4.26
N ALA A 108 -4.87 2.46 -4.95
CA ALA A 108 -6.04 3.09 -4.32
C ALA A 108 -6.95 2.05 -3.63
N ALA A 109 -7.25 0.95 -4.33
CA ALA A 109 -8.07 -0.13 -3.78
C ALA A 109 -7.44 -0.77 -2.53
N CYS A 110 -6.12 -0.98 -2.53
CA CYS A 110 -5.42 -1.52 -1.37
C CYS A 110 -5.58 -0.60 -0.13
N GLY A 111 -5.45 0.71 -0.30
CA GLY A 111 -5.66 1.67 0.79
C GLY A 111 -7.07 1.59 1.38
N GLN A 112 -8.09 1.52 0.51
CA GLN A 112 -9.48 1.41 0.95
C GLN A 112 -9.76 0.09 1.69
N LEU A 113 -9.24 -1.03 1.21
CA LEU A 113 -9.41 -2.35 1.84
C LEU A 113 -8.86 -2.42 3.27
N VAL A 114 -7.86 -1.60 3.61
CA VAL A 114 -7.34 -1.48 4.98
C VAL A 114 -8.38 -0.87 5.92
N VAL A 115 -9.08 0.17 5.47
CA VAL A 115 -10.16 0.82 6.23
C VAL A 115 -11.34 -0.14 6.38
N ASP A 116 -11.78 -0.75 5.27
CA ASP A 116 -12.94 -1.65 5.26
C ASP A 116 -12.75 -2.86 6.18
N ARG A 117 -11.52 -3.37 6.33
CA ARG A 117 -11.21 -4.49 7.23
C ARG A 117 -11.20 -4.11 8.71
N LEU A 118 -10.87 -2.88 9.04
CA LEU A 118 -10.87 -2.39 10.43
C LEU A 118 -12.27 -1.93 10.87
N HIS A 119 -13.09 -1.50 9.92
CA HIS A 119 -14.46 -1.06 10.12
C HIS A 119 -15.42 -1.82 9.21
N PRO A 120 -15.57 -3.14 9.39
CA PRO A 120 -16.57 -3.90 8.65
C PRO A 120 -17.97 -3.39 9.04
N GLU A 121 -18.74 -2.93 8.06
CA GLU A 121 -20.16 -2.57 8.25
C GLU A 121 -21.01 -3.76 8.71
#